data_AF-A0A5B8NT72-F1
#
_entry.id   AF-A0A5B8NT72-F1
#
_cell.length_a   1.000
_cell.length_b   1.000
_cell.length_c   1.000
_cell.angle_alpha   90.00
_cell.angle_beta   90.00
_cell.angle_gamma   90.00
#
_symmetry.space_group_name_H-M   'P 1'
#
loop_
_entity.id
_entity.type
_entity.pdbx_description
1 polymer ?
#
loop_
_entity_poly.entity_id
_entity_poly.type
_entity_poly.pdbx_seq_one_letter_code
_entity_poly.pdbx_strand_id
1 'polypeptide(L)'
;MCASKESEYMDWDVLDFARIMKRLPEHLPISDAMEAADPQQRGRYWTSQREHLVDWYKSQVTCGQGAFTRQKSNRSAKITYNRFQCAEGLVWLAEALGVEETLVQQAADAALAVPRRSRCRVVRELIGWELISRQVSSLQQRHRWWSRAKVL
;
A
#
# COMPACT_ATOMS: atom_id res chain seq x y z
N MET A 1 1.22 -23.01 -30.10
CA MET A 1 0.82 -21.64 -29.73
C MET A 1 0.36 -21.65 -28.28
N CYS A 2 1.24 -21.27 -27.35
CA CYS A 2 0.85 -21.04 -25.96
C CYS A 2 1.27 -19.60 -25.65
N ALA A 3 0.37 -18.66 -25.86
CA ALA A 3 0.51 -17.34 -25.26
C ALA A 3 0.25 -17.55 -23.76
N SER A 4 1.31 -17.68 -22.97
CA SER A 4 1.24 -17.45 -21.53
C SER A 4 0.67 -16.04 -21.35
N LYS A 5 -0.55 -15.93 -20.81
CA LYS A 5 -1.09 -14.66 -20.35
C LYS A 5 -0.24 -14.22 -19.17
N GLU A 6 0.84 -13.51 -19.46
CA GLU A 6 1.44 -12.59 -18.50
C GLU A 6 0.33 -11.62 -18.15
N SER A 7 -0.28 -11.79 -16.97
CA SER A 7 -1.19 -10.79 -16.42
C SER A 7 -0.35 -9.53 -16.27
N GLU A 8 -0.49 -8.59 -17.20
CA GLU A 8 0.16 -7.29 -17.16
C GLU A 8 -0.39 -6.53 -15.94
N TYR A 9 0.30 -6.65 -14.81
CA TYR A 9 -0.06 -5.97 -13.57
C TYR A 9 0.16 -4.48 -13.76
N MET A 10 -0.92 -3.71 -13.65
CA MET A 10 -0.89 -2.27 -13.82
C MET A 10 0.07 -1.62 -12.80
N ASP A 11 0.92 -0.74 -13.31
CA ASP A 11 1.69 0.21 -12.51
C ASP A 11 1.07 1.60 -12.68
N TRP A 12 1.11 2.40 -11.63
CA TRP A 12 0.59 3.76 -11.63
C TRP A 12 1.72 4.75 -11.39
N ASP A 13 1.54 5.98 -11.87
CA ASP A 13 2.35 7.10 -11.40
C ASP A 13 2.16 7.25 -9.88
N VAL A 14 3.25 7.44 -9.15
CA VAL A 14 3.24 7.57 -7.68
C VAL A 14 2.30 8.67 -7.18
N LEU A 15 2.12 9.76 -7.93
CA LEU A 15 1.23 10.85 -7.54
C LEU A 15 -0.23 10.48 -7.75
N ASP A 16 -0.55 9.74 -8.81
CA ASP A 16 -1.90 9.23 -9.04
C ASP A 16 -2.27 8.20 -7.96
N PHE A 17 -1.35 7.30 -7.63
CA PHE A 17 -1.54 6.34 -6.56
C PHE A 17 -1.74 7.03 -5.20
N ALA A 18 -0.94 8.07 -4.90
CA ALA A 18 -1.12 8.88 -3.69
C ALA A 18 -2.49 9.57 -3.64
N ARG A 19 -3.01 10.06 -4.77
CA ARG A 19 -4.36 10.65 -4.85
C ARG A 19 -5.45 9.62 -4.58
N ILE A 20 -5.28 8.37 -5.02
CA ILE A 20 -6.20 7.27 -4.72
C ILE A 20 -6.18 7.00 -3.21
N MET A 21 -4.99 6.76 -2.64
CA MET A 21 -4.83 6.46 -1.20
C MET A 21 -5.39 7.56 -0.30
N LYS A 22 -5.24 8.84 -0.68
CA LYS A 22 -5.78 9.97 0.09
C LYS A 22 -7.31 9.92 0.27
N ARG A 23 -8.03 9.21 -0.60
CA ARG A 23 -9.50 9.07 -0.54
C ARG A 23 -9.96 7.86 0.26
N LEU A 24 -9.04 6.99 0.66
CA LEU A 24 -9.36 5.80 1.45
C LEU A 24 -9.56 6.16 2.93
N PRO A 25 -10.25 5.29 3.71
CA PRO A 25 -10.39 5.44 5.15
C PRO A 25 -9.04 5.62 5.84
N GLU A 26 -9.03 6.46 6.87
CA GLU A 26 -7.82 6.74 7.64
C GLU A 26 -7.48 5.63 8.63
N HIS A 27 -8.50 5.14 9.32
CA HIS A 27 -8.44 4.18 10.41
C HIS A 27 -9.26 2.96 10.06
N LEU A 28 -8.69 1.79 10.33
CA LEU A 28 -9.25 0.49 9.99
C LEU A 28 -8.83 -0.53 11.06
N PRO A 29 -9.74 -1.46 11.43
CA PRO A 29 -9.59 -2.26 12.64
C PRO A 29 -8.32 -3.13 12.68
N ILE A 30 -7.91 -3.76 11.58
CA ILE A 30 -6.78 -4.70 11.60
C ILE A 30 -5.45 -3.95 11.64
N SER A 31 -5.28 -2.97 10.76
CA SER A 31 -4.04 -2.18 10.69
C SER A 31 -3.83 -1.31 11.93
N ASP A 32 -4.88 -0.72 12.50
CA ASP A 32 -4.79 0.01 13.77
C ASP A 32 -4.44 -0.92 14.93
N ALA A 33 -5.06 -2.11 15.00
CA ALA A 33 -4.74 -3.09 16.03
C ALA A 33 -3.29 -3.59 15.93
N MET A 34 -2.81 -3.85 14.70
CA MET A 34 -1.41 -4.24 14.47
C MET A 34 -0.43 -3.15 14.93
N GLU A 35 -0.70 -1.88 14.60
CA GLU A 35 0.16 -0.78 15.02
C GLU A 35 0.12 -0.58 16.55
N ALA A 36 -1.05 -0.73 17.18
CA ALA A 36 -1.21 -0.63 18.62
C ALA A 36 -0.49 -1.76 19.39
N ALA A 37 -0.41 -2.96 18.82
CA ALA A 37 0.23 -4.11 19.45
C ALA A 37 1.76 -3.95 19.58
N ASP A 38 2.40 -3.28 18.63
CA ASP A 38 3.84 -2.97 18.67
C ASP A 38 4.12 -1.63 17.94
N PRO A 39 3.89 -0.49 18.62
CA PRO A 39 4.01 0.81 17.99
C PRO A 39 5.46 1.19 17.70
N GLN A 40 5.66 1.93 16.61
CA GLN A 40 6.97 2.49 16.31
C GLN A 40 7.40 3.51 17.38
N GLN A 41 8.51 3.20 18.06
CA GLN A 41 8.97 3.97 19.22
C GLN A 41 9.77 5.24 18.88
N ARG A 42 10.31 5.35 17.67
CA ARG A 42 11.22 6.44 17.27
C ARG A 42 10.94 6.94 15.86
N GLY A 43 11.11 8.24 15.63
CA GLY A 43 11.03 8.83 14.29
C GLY A 43 9.64 8.79 13.66
N ARG A 44 8.58 8.66 14.48
CA ARG A 44 7.19 8.75 14.03
C ARG A 44 6.83 10.22 13.86
N TYR A 45 6.53 10.64 12.63
CA TYR A 45 6.11 12.00 12.29
C TYR A 45 4.67 12.07 11.76
N TRP A 46 4.01 10.93 11.60
CA TRP A 46 2.66 10.80 11.07
C TRP A 46 1.64 10.47 12.16
N THR A 47 0.39 10.88 11.97
CA THR A 47 -0.75 10.57 12.83
C THR A 47 -1.50 9.32 12.38
N SER A 48 -1.41 8.95 11.09
CA SER A 48 -2.04 7.75 10.54
C SER A 48 -1.17 7.04 9.49
N GLN A 49 -1.38 5.74 9.30
CA GLN A 49 -0.67 4.99 8.26
C GLN A 49 -1.04 5.47 6.84
N ARG A 50 -2.27 5.99 6.66
CA ARG A 50 -2.66 6.70 5.44
C ARG A 50 -1.74 7.88 5.14
N GLU A 51 -1.55 8.79 6.11
CA GLU A 51 -0.70 9.96 5.96
C GLU A 51 0.73 9.55 5.63
N HIS A 52 1.28 8.62 6.42
CA HIS A 52 2.62 8.10 6.23
C HIS A 52 2.86 7.58 4.80
N LEU A 53 1.96 6.73 4.31
CA LEU A 53 2.11 6.11 3.01
C LEU A 53 1.88 7.11 1.87
N VAL A 54 0.92 8.01 2.00
CA VAL A 54 0.67 9.08 1.02
C VAL A 54 1.89 9.99 0.86
N ASP A 55 2.49 10.42 1.96
CA ASP A 55 3.66 11.31 1.92
C ASP A 55 4.91 10.58 1.46
N TRP A 56 5.06 9.29 1.82
CA TRP A 56 6.08 8.45 1.21
C TRP A 56 5.96 8.43 -0.31
N TYR A 57 4.78 8.17 -0.87
CA TYR A 57 4.57 8.12 -2.32
C TYR A 57 4.82 9.48 -3.01
N LYS A 58 4.36 10.59 -2.42
CA LYS A 58 4.65 11.92 -2.96
C LYS A 58 6.14 12.24 -2.99
N SER A 59 6.89 11.85 -1.96
CA SER A 59 8.33 12.13 -1.91
C SER A 59 9.12 11.45 -3.03
N GLN A 60 8.58 10.40 -3.65
CA GLN A 60 9.30 9.60 -4.65
C GLN A 60 9.60 10.35 -5.94
N VAL A 61 8.83 11.39 -6.27
CA VAL A 61 9.10 12.23 -7.46
C VAL A 61 10.30 13.15 -7.29
N THR A 62 10.86 13.21 -6.07
CA THR A 62 12.10 13.93 -5.76
C THR A 62 13.28 12.96 -5.69
N CYS A 63 14.49 13.50 -5.59
CA CYS A 63 15.68 12.71 -5.29
C CYS A 63 15.77 12.30 -3.80
N GLY A 64 14.80 12.66 -2.96
CA GLY A 64 14.86 12.42 -1.51
C GLY A 64 15.96 13.22 -0.82
N GLN A 65 16.15 12.96 0.48
CA GLN A 65 17.20 13.57 1.31
C GLN A 65 17.68 12.59 2.38
N GLY A 66 18.87 12.84 2.94
CA GLY A 66 19.46 12.02 4.01
C GLY A 66 19.64 10.54 3.60
N ALA A 67 19.27 9.62 4.49
CA ALA A 67 19.32 8.17 4.25
C ALA A 67 18.42 7.70 3.08
N PHE A 68 17.55 8.57 2.56
CA PHE A 68 16.62 8.25 1.48
C PHE A 68 16.96 8.97 0.16
N THR A 69 18.17 9.49 0.03
CA THR A 69 18.67 10.15 -1.20
C THR A 69 18.81 9.15 -2.37
N ARG A 70 18.53 9.61 -3.59
CA ARG A 70 18.49 8.81 -4.83
C ARG A 70 19.05 9.60 -5.99
N GLN A 71 19.63 8.90 -6.96
CA GLN A 71 20.17 9.52 -8.17
C GLN A 71 19.08 9.98 -9.15
N LYS A 72 17.93 9.28 -9.17
CA LYS A 72 16.80 9.58 -10.05
C LYS A 72 15.50 9.50 -9.26
N SER A 73 14.57 10.40 -9.59
CA SER A 73 13.19 10.33 -9.12
C SER A 73 12.54 9.01 -9.54
N ASN A 74 11.65 8.48 -8.71
CA ASN A 74 10.86 7.30 -9.01
C ASN A 74 9.40 7.69 -9.30
N ARG A 75 8.87 7.20 -10.43
CA ARG A 75 7.47 7.38 -10.83
C ARG A 75 6.64 6.10 -10.75
N SER A 76 7.24 4.97 -10.38
CA SER A 76 6.55 3.68 -10.26
C SER A 76 5.97 3.48 -8.85
N ALA A 77 4.65 3.28 -8.78
CA ALA A 77 3.95 2.88 -7.58
C ALA A 77 4.39 1.49 -7.10
N LYS A 78 4.61 0.54 -8.03
CA LYS A 78 5.15 -0.80 -7.73
C LYS A 78 6.50 -0.74 -7.04
N ILE A 79 7.44 0.04 -7.58
CA ILE A 79 8.77 0.20 -6.97
C ILE A 79 8.65 0.85 -5.60
N THR A 80 7.75 1.83 -5.44
CA THR A 80 7.51 2.52 -4.17
C THR A 80 6.98 1.57 -3.10
N TYR A 81 5.99 0.73 -3.46
CA TYR A 81 5.43 -0.31 -2.60
C TYR A 81 6.51 -1.26 -2.09
N ASN A 82 7.38 -1.75 -3.00
CA ASN A 82 8.44 -2.69 -2.67
C ASN A 82 9.57 -2.08 -1.82
N ARG A 83 9.71 -0.74 -1.83
CA ARG A 83 10.73 -0.04 -1.05
C ARG A 83 10.25 0.45 0.31
N PHE A 84 8.95 0.57 0.54
CA PHE A 84 8.41 1.09 1.79
C PHE A 84 8.74 0.21 3.01
N GLN A 85 9.33 0.76 4.06
CA GLN A 85 9.87 -0.04 5.19
C GLN A 85 8.99 0.01 6.45
N CYS A 86 7.68 0.10 6.30
CA CYS A 86 6.74 -0.01 7.42
C CYS A 86 5.67 -1.04 7.09
N ALA A 87 5.58 -2.09 7.91
CA ALA A 87 4.70 -3.24 7.65
C ALA A 87 3.24 -2.89 7.92
N GLU A 88 3.01 -2.09 8.97
CA GLU A 88 1.70 -1.59 9.37
C GLU A 88 1.06 -0.78 8.22
N GLY A 89 1.83 0.06 7.53
CA GLY A 89 1.34 0.78 6.36
C GLY A 89 1.07 -0.10 5.13
N LEU A 90 1.78 -1.22 4.98
CA LEU A 90 1.46 -2.20 3.91
C LEU A 90 0.15 -2.94 4.20
N VAL A 91 -0.08 -3.32 5.46
CA VAL A 91 -1.33 -3.94 5.92
C VAL A 91 -2.48 -2.94 5.78
N TRP A 92 -2.30 -1.69 6.22
CA TRP A 92 -3.26 -0.61 6.03
C TRP A 92 -3.67 -0.47 4.56
N LEU A 93 -2.71 -0.44 3.63
CA LEU A 93 -3.02 -0.29 2.21
C LEU A 93 -3.91 -1.43 1.69
N ALA A 94 -3.61 -2.67 2.10
CA ALA A 94 -4.39 -3.83 1.69
C ALA A 94 -5.83 -3.79 2.24
N GLU A 95 -5.97 -3.51 3.53
CA GLU A 95 -7.25 -3.38 4.21
C GLU A 95 -8.09 -2.25 3.58
N ALA A 96 -7.47 -1.08 3.38
CA ALA A 96 -8.12 0.10 2.82
C ALA A 96 -8.60 -0.10 1.37
N LEU A 97 -7.91 -0.95 0.61
CA LEU A 97 -8.29 -1.33 -0.74
C LEU A 97 -9.35 -2.43 -0.80
N GLY A 98 -9.72 -3.02 0.34
CA GLY A 98 -10.70 -4.10 0.41
C GLY A 98 -10.14 -5.46 0.00
N VAL A 99 -8.86 -5.73 0.31
CA VAL A 99 -8.37 -7.11 0.34
C VAL A 99 -9.21 -7.90 1.36
N GLU A 100 -9.40 -9.19 1.07
CA GLU A 100 -10.19 -10.09 1.91
C GLU A 100 -9.67 -10.09 3.37
N GLU A 101 -10.61 -9.97 4.31
CA GLU A 101 -10.32 -9.70 5.72
C GLU A 101 -9.44 -10.76 6.36
N THR A 102 -9.69 -12.05 6.11
CA THR A 102 -8.88 -13.14 6.67
C THR A 102 -7.44 -13.12 6.18
N LEU A 103 -7.20 -12.74 4.91
CA LEU A 103 -5.85 -12.57 4.37
C LEU A 103 -5.13 -11.36 4.97
N VAL A 104 -5.83 -10.24 5.18
CA VAL A 104 -5.27 -9.06 5.84
C VAL A 104 -4.89 -9.39 7.29
N GLN A 105 -5.78 -10.07 8.02
CA GLN A 105 -5.53 -10.52 9.39
C GLN A 105 -4.35 -11.48 9.45
N GLN A 106 -4.30 -12.48 8.56
CA GLN A 106 -3.18 -13.42 8.46
C GLN A 106 -1.85 -12.70 8.24
N ALA A 107 -1.82 -11.67 7.40
CA ALA A 107 -0.60 -10.90 7.15
C ALA A 107 -0.16 -10.08 8.38
N ALA A 108 -1.11 -9.49 9.11
CA ALA A 108 -0.84 -8.77 10.34
C ALA A 108 -0.26 -9.71 11.42
N ASP A 109 -0.91 -10.87 11.64
CA ASP A 109 -0.49 -11.84 12.64
C ASP A 109 0.90 -12.42 12.31
N ALA A 110 1.12 -12.80 11.05
CA ALA A 110 2.41 -13.33 10.59
C ALA A 110 3.53 -12.28 10.74
N ALA A 111 3.22 -11.00 10.52
CA ALA A 111 4.17 -9.93 10.76
C ALA A 111 4.47 -9.75 12.25
N LEU A 112 3.46 -9.77 13.13
CA LEU A 112 3.67 -9.63 14.57
C LEU A 112 4.48 -10.79 15.16
N ALA A 113 4.39 -11.99 14.58
CA ALA A 113 5.15 -13.17 14.99
C ALA A 113 6.66 -13.13 14.66
N VAL A 114 7.13 -12.16 13.87
CA VAL A 114 8.54 -12.04 13.47
C VAL A 114 9.18 -10.74 13.98
N PRO A 115 10.52 -10.66 14.07
CA PRO A 115 11.21 -9.42 14.41
C PRO A 115 10.83 -8.28 13.44
N ARG A 116 10.71 -7.06 13.97
CA ARG A 116 10.25 -5.86 13.22
C ARG A 116 10.93 -5.68 11.86
N ARG A 117 12.24 -5.94 11.77
CA ARG A 117 13.04 -5.84 10.53
C ARG A 117 12.61 -6.79 9.41
N SER A 118 11.92 -7.88 9.74
CA SER A 118 11.50 -8.91 8.80
C SER A 118 10.03 -8.75 8.36
N ARG A 119 9.25 -7.92 9.06
CA ARG A 119 7.79 -7.81 8.87
C ARG A 119 7.40 -7.44 7.45
N CYS A 120 8.04 -6.43 6.87
CA CYS A 120 7.70 -6.00 5.51
C CYS A 120 7.96 -7.08 4.46
N ARG A 121 8.88 -8.01 4.71
CA ARG A 121 9.07 -9.18 3.84
C ARG A 121 7.89 -10.13 3.96
N VAL A 122 7.55 -10.52 5.19
CA VAL A 122 6.42 -11.43 5.47
C VAL A 122 5.10 -10.89 4.91
N VAL A 123 4.81 -9.60 5.13
CA VAL A 123 3.61 -8.96 4.57
C VAL A 123 3.60 -9.04 3.06
N ARG A 124 4.72 -8.81 2.37
CA ARG A 124 4.77 -8.86 0.89
C ARG A 124 4.68 -10.26 0.31
N GLU A 125 5.06 -11.28 1.06
CA GLU A 125 4.88 -12.68 0.63
C GLU A 125 3.39 -13.04 0.54
N LEU A 126 2.55 -12.45 1.39
CA LEU A 126 1.08 -12.63 1.37
C LEU A 126 0.36 -11.59 0.52
N ILE A 127 0.81 -10.35 0.61
CA ILE A 127 0.21 -9.16 -0.02
C ILE A 127 1.23 -8.63 -1.04
N GLY A 128 1.29 -9.29 -2.19
CA GLY A 128 2.12 -8.85 -3.32
C GLY A 128 1.55 -7.62 -4.03
N TRP A 129 2.38 -6.95 -4.85
CA TRP A 129 1.92 -5.84 -5.69
C TRP A 129 0.79 -6.26 -6.64
N GLU A 130 0.83 -7.51 -7.08
CA GLU A 130 -0.14 -8.14 -7.95
C GLU A 130 -1.55 -8.06 -7.35
N LEU A 131 -1.67 -8.34 -6.04
CA LEU A 131 -2.93 -8.24 -5.31
C LEU A 131 -3.39 -6.78 -5.17
N ILE A 132 -2.47 -5.88 -4.80
CA ILE A 132 -2.73 -4.45 -4.66
C ILE A 132 -3.23 -3.85 -5.99
N SER A 133 -2.55 -4.14 -7.10
CA SER A 133 -2.91 -3.63 -8.42
C SER A 133 -4.30 -4.10 -8.87
N ARG A 134 -4.67 -5.34 -8.55
CA ARG A 134 -6.01 -5.89 -8.81
C ARG A 134 -7.08 -5.13 -8.03
N GLN A 135 -6.85 -4.86 -6.75
CA GLN A 135 -7.82 -4.14 -5.92
C GLN A 135 -8.02 -2.69 -6.34
N VAL A 136 -6.94 -2.00 -6.71
CA VAL A 136 -7.02 -0.63 -7.23
C VAL A 136 -7.82 -0.58 -8.53
N SER A 137 -7.58 -1.53 -9.42
CA SER A 137 -8.34 -1.66 -10.68
C SER A 137 -9.83 -1.91 -10.42
N SER A 138 -10.16 -2.81 -9.48
CA SER A 138 -11.54 -3.08 -9.05
C SER A 138 -12.21 -1.85 -8.44
N LEU A 139 -11.52 -1.14 -7.54
CA LEU A 139 -11.99 0.09 -6.92
C LEU A 139 -12.33 1.15 -7.98
N GLN A 140 -11.44 1.38 -8.95
CA GLN A 140 -11.66 2.33 -10.04
C GLN A 140 -12.85 1.94 -10.93
N GLN A 141 -13.03 0.65 -11.22
CA GLN A 141 -14.18 0.16 -11.99
C GLN A 141 -15.50 0.42 -11.25
N ARG A 142 -15.57 0.13 -9.94
CA ARG A 142 -16.76 0.41 -9.11
C ARG A 142 -17.12 1.89 -9.13
N HIS A 143 -16.14 2.79 -8.98
CA HIS A 143 -16.37 4.23 -9.06
C HIS A 143 -16.88 4.68 -10.43
N ARG A 144 -16.31 4.15 -11.53
CA ARG A 144 -16.76 4.49 -12.89
C ARG A 144 -18.19 4.02 -13.17
N TRP A 145 -18.57 2.85 -12.67
CA TRP A 145 -19.95 2.35 -12.77
C TRP A 145 -20.93 3.26 -12.02
N TRP A 146 -20.61 3.67 -10.78
CA TRP A 146 -21.48 4.52 -9.98
C TRP A 146 -21.64 5.93 -10.56
N SER A 147 -20.59 6.49 -11.18
CA SER A 147 -20.67 7.78 -11.87
C SER A 147 -21.50 7.74 -13.15
N ARG A 148 -21.60 6.60 -13.84
CA ARG A 148 -22.44 6.45 -15.04
C ARG A 148 -23.90 6.16 -14.71
N ALA A 149 -24.16 5.39 -13.65
CA ALA A 149 -25.52 5.05 -13.21
C ALA A 149 -26.31 6.25 -12.66
N LYS A 150 -25.63 7.34 -12.25
CA LYS A 150 -26.27 8.59 -11.82
C LYS A 150 -26.68 9.54 -12.96
N VAL A 151 -26.36 9.20 -14.21
CA VAL A 151 -26.63 10.02 -15.40
C VAL A 151 -27.79 9.45 -16.25
N LEU A 152 -28.46 8.41 -15.74
CA LEU A 152 -29.68 7.81 -16.29
C LEU A 152 -30.80 7.90 -15.24
#